data_AF-A0A6G0IR68-F1
#
_entry.id   AF-A0A6G0IR68-F1
#
_cell.length_a   1.000
_cell.length_b   1.000
_cell.length_c   1.000
_cell.angle_alpha   90.00
_cell.angle_beta   90.00
_cell.angle_gamma   90.00
#
_symmetry.space_group_name_H-M   'P 1'
#
loop_
_entity.id
_entity.type
_entity.pdbx_description
1 polymer ?
#
loop_
_entity_poly.entity_id
_entity_poly.type
_entity_poly.pdbx_seq_one_letter_code
_entity_poly.pdbx_strand_id
1 'polypeptide(L)'
;MNPLLTRSQQKSICSQLGSVRLKLLYKASIHGFTGAAFHQRCDNQGPTVSAGYNASGYVFGGYTRQPFSQSGQYVHDDQAFLFTFKQENLLKYPVTGPANAVRMIANSGPYFGDTLALVNGGQAKVYSNPGNYYNFNAAEMHGNDLNLTECEVYQVEAFKEFETPWRPMIWETEKRTKMMESIKVYSPTLSSVSQLRVLLIGPVGAGKSSFFNSINSVFRGHVTSQAIAGSSTSSLTTQFRTYSVRAGRGGKPLPIILCDTMGLEENTGAGIDIDDIVNILKGHLPDCYQLNPSVALQSEALGYRKFPQIKDKIHCVAYVIDACKVSIMPAKLEEKLEAIRRKVNIMGIPQLVLMTKVDEACPFVSQDIRNIYKSSYIKEMMQEASARLGVPLSCIVPVKNYSEELELDPNCDILLLTAIIQMLRFADNYFDELSDRFSNIQTKE
;
A
#
# COMPACT_ATOMS: atom_id res chain seq x y z
N MET A 1 -19.71 -15.63 -3.06
CA MET A 1 -19.87 -15.70 -1.59
C MET A 1 -19.01 -14.61 -0.99
N ASN A 2 -19.59 -13.74 -0.16
CA ASN A 2 -18.82 -12.68 0.50
C ASN A 2 -18.20 -13.22 1.79
N PRO A 3 -16.88 -13.06 2.00
CA PRO A 3 -16.21 -13.48 3.23
C PRO A 3 -16.62 -12.60 4.42
N LEU A 4 -16.68 -13.17 5.62
CA LEU A 4 -16.88 -12.44 6.87
C LEU A 4 -15.57 -11.90 7.43
N LEU A 5 -14.43 -12.55 7.14
CA LEU A 5 -13.13 -11.99 7.50
C LEU A 5 -12.99 -10.63 6.84
N THR A 6 -12.75 -9.59 7.64
CA THR A 6 -12.51 -8.25 7.13
C THR A 6 -11.23 -8.24 6.28
N ARG A 7 -11.09 -7.25 5.38
CA ARG A 7 -9.86 -7.11 4.59
C ARG A 7 -8.61 -6.99 5.48
N SER A 8 -8.74 -6.33 6.64
CA SER A 8 -7.65 -6.19 7.62
C SER A 8 -7.27 -7.55 8.22
N GLN A 9 -8.26 -8.33 8.69
CA GLN A 9 -8.05 -9.67 9.24
C GLN A 9 -7.42 -10.63 8.22
N GLN A 10 -7.93 -10.66 6.98
CA GLN A 10 -7.36 -11.50 5.92
C GLN A 10 -5.88 -11.19 5.69
N LYS A 11 -5.50 -9.91 5.70
CA LYS A 11 -4.11 -9.50 5.48
C LYS A 11 -3.22 -9.72 6.70
N SER A 12 -3.76 -9.58 7.91
CA SER A 12 -3.07 -9.96 9.14
C SER A 12 -2.74 -11.45 9.16
N ILE A 13 -3.62 -12.29 8.59
CA ILE A 13 -3.32 -13.71 8.36
C ILE A 13 -2.30 -13.89 7.23
N CYS A 14 -2.51 -13.28 6.06
CA CYS A 14 -1.60 -13.44 4.91
C CYS A 14 -0.17 -13.01 5.22
N SER A 15 0.03 -11.93 5.99
CA SER A 15 1.37 -11.46 6.38
C SER A 15 2.17 -12.50 7.18
N GLN A 16 1.48 -13.41 7.86
CA GLN A 16 2.08 -14.52 8.61
C GLN A 16 2.41 -15.73 7.73
N LEU A 17 1.87 -15.77 6.52
CA LEU A 17 1.97 -16.87 5.55
C LEU A 17 2.81 -16.48 4.31
N GLY A 18 3.22 -15.22 4.20
CA GLY A 18 3.99 -14.69 3.07
C GLY A 18 3.12 -14.07 1.97
N SER A 19 3.63 -14.05 0.74
CA SER A 19 2.90 -13.53 -0.42
C SER A 19 1.84 -14.53 -0.89
N VAL A 20 0.71 -14.54 -0.19
CA VAL A 20 -0.44 -15.40 -0.47
C VAL A 20 -1.74 -14.61 -0.48
N ARG A 21 -2.80 -15.20 -1.05
CA ARG A 21 -4.18 -14.72 -0.95
C ARG A 21 -5.11 -15.82 -0.45
N LEU A 22 -6.23 -15.40 0.15
CA LEU A 22 -7.25 -16.31 0.65
C LEU A 22 -8.41 -16.43 -0.34
N LYS A 23 -8.70 -17.66 -0.76
CA LYS A 23 -9.85 -17.99 -1.61
C LYS A 23 -10.86 -18.79 -0.81
N LEU A 24 -12.04 -18.22 -0.59
CA LEU A 24 -13.11 -18.86 0.17
C LEU A 24 -13.60 -20.14 -0.52
N LEU A 25 -13.48 -21.28 0.18
CA LEU A 25 -13.95 -22.59 -0.27
C LEU A 25 -15.31 -22.94 0.34
N TYR A 26 -15.45 -22.71 1.65
CA TYR A 26 -16.60 -23.12 2.44
C TYR A 26 -17.06 -21.98 3.34
N LYS A 27 -18.38 -21.81 3.45
CA LYS A 27 -19.07 -20.90 4.35
C LYS A 27 -20.30 -21.62 4.90
N ALA A 28 -20.33 -21.87 6.20
CA ALA A 28 -21.33 -22.73 6.82
C ALA A 28 -22.75 -22.19 6.74
N SER A 29 -22.94 -20.86 6.80
CA SER A 29 -24.27 -20.25 6.59
C SER A 29 -24.86 -20.48 5.18
N ILE A 30 -24.02 -20.75 4.18
CA ILE A 30 -24.44 -21.01 2.80
C ILE A 30 -24.50 -22.51 2.51
N HIS A 31 -23.52 -23.27 3.01
CA HIS A 31 -23.36 -24.68 2.67
C HIS A 31 -23.92 -25.65 3.74
N GLY A 32 -24.25 -25.15 4.93
CA GLY A 32 -24.74 -25.91 6.07
C GLY A 32 -23.63 -26.29 7.05
N PHE A 33 -23.95 -26.24 8.35
CA PHE A 33 -23.04 -26.60 9.45
C PHE A 33 -22.91 -28.12 9.62
N THR A 34 -22.44 -28.83 8.57
CA THR A 34 -22.26 -30.29 8.61
C THR A 34 -20.85 -30.67 8.18
N GLY A 35 -20.31 -31.77 8.74
CA GLY A 35 -19.02 -32.32 8.30
C GLY A 35 -19.04 -32.68 6.81
N ALA A 36 -20.15 -33.26 6.33
CA ALA A 36 -20.31 -33.60 4.92
C ALA A 36 -20.19 -32.38 3.98
N ALA A 37 -20.83 -31.24 4.32
CA ALA A 37 -20.74 -30.02 3.52
C ALA A 37 -19.33 -29.40 3.51
N PHE A 38 -18.62 -29.50 4.63
CA PHE A 38 -17.21 -29.10 4.72
C PHE A 38 -16.33 -30.00 3.85
N HIS A 39 -16.37 -31.32 4.05
CA HIS A 39 -15.51 -32.28 3.36
C HIS A 39 -15.75 -32.28 1.84
N GLN A 40 -17.00 -32.12 1.39
CA GLN A 40 -17.31 -32.01 -0.04
C GLN A 40 -16.55 -30.87 -0.74
N ARG A 41 -16.19 -29.81 0.00
CA ARG A 41 -15.58 -28.59 -0.57
C ARG A 41 -14.11 -28.42 -0.24
N CYS A 42 -13.68 -28.92 0.92
CA CYS A 42 -12.37 -28.65 1.47
C CYS A 42 -11.41 -29.84 1.41
N ASP A 43 -11.90 -31.07 1.23
CA ASP A 43 -11.00 -32.23 1.14
C ASP A 43 -10.06 -32.13 -0.05
N ASN A 44 -8.82 -32.56 0.15
CA ASN A 44 -7.73 -32.49 -0.84
C ASN A 44 -7.35 -31.06 -1.28
N GLN A 45 -7.90 -30.02 -0.64
CA GLN A 45 -7.48 -28.63 -0.81
C GLN A 45 -6.52 -28.25 0.32
N GLY A 46 -5.43 -27.57 -0.01
CA GLY A 46 -4.47 -27.08 0.98
C GLY A 46 -3.35 -26.24 0.37
N PRO A 47 -2.61 -25.45 1.16
CA PRO A 47 -2.85 -25.12 2.58
C PRO A 47 -4.19 -24.40 2.82
N THR A 48 -4.70 -24.44 4.04
CA THR A 48 -5.98 -23.79 4.39
C THR A 48 -5.91 -22.93 5.64
N VAL A 49 -6.75 -21.90 5.67
CA VAL A 49 -7.08 -21.10 6.85
C VAL A 49 -8.55 -21.33 7.16
N SER A 50 -8.84 -21.72 8.39
CA SER A 50 -10.21 -21.90 8.89
C SER A 50 -10.51 -20.83 9.92
N ALA A 51 -11.64 -20.16 9.80
CA ALA A 51 -12.11 -19.11 10.70
C ALA A 51 -13.51 -19.45 11.22
N GLY A 52 -13.69 -19.38 12.53
CA GLY A 52 -14.93 -19.51 13.26
C GLY A 52 -15.32 -18.18 13.91
N TYR A 53 -16.63 -17.98 14.04
CA TYR A 53 -17.22 -16.77 14.59
C TYR A 53 -18.23 -17.15 15.66
N ASN A 54 -18.35 -16.34 16.71
CA ASN A 54 -19.38 -16.53 17.74
C ASN A 54 -20.18 -15.25 18.01
N ALA A 55 -21.26 -15.37 18.79
CA ALA A 55 -22.14 -14.26 19.10
C ALA A 55 -21.48 -13.24 20.04
N SER A 56 -20.44 -13.66 20.74
CA SER A 56 -19.59 -12.81 21.60
C SER A 56 -18.62 -11.93 20.82
N GLY A 57 -18.60 -12.01 19.48
CA GLY A 57 -17.81 -11.15 18.60
C GLY A 57 -16.36 -11.62 18.37
N TYR A 58 -16.02 -12.84 18.78
CA TYR A 58 -14.68 -13.39 18.56
C TYR A 58 -14.56 -13.99 17.16
N VAL A 59 -13.37 -13.82 16.58
CA VAL A 59 -12.94 -14.45 15.33
C VAL A 59 -11.68 -15.25 15.61
N PHE A 60 -11.74 -16.56 15.42
CA PHE A 60 -10.69 -17.49 15.81
C PHE A 60 -10.61 -18.68 14.87
N GLY A 61 -9.54 -19.44 14.91
CA GLY A 61 -9.43 -20.64 14.08
C GLY A 61 -8.00 -21.11 13.93
N GLY A 62 -7.66 -21.63 12.77
CA GLY A 62 -6.34 -22.22 12.55
C GLY A 62 -5.91 -22.28 11.09
N TYR A 63 -4.60 -22.39 10.92
CA TYR A 63 -3.93 -22.62 9.65
C TYR A 63 -3.28 -24.01 9.66
N THR A 64 -3.34 -24.69 8.51
CA THR A 64 -2.56 -25.91 8.26
C THR A 64 -2.12 -25.99 6.81
N ARG A 65 -0.92 -26.54 6.58
CA ARG A 65 -0.39 -26.95 5.28
C ARG A 65 -1.05 -28.20 4.74
N GLN A 66 -1.63 -29.02 5.61
CA GLN A 66 -2.13 -30.33 5.26
C GLN A 66 -3.53 -30.23 4.64
N PRO A 67 -3.78 -30.94 3.53
CA PRO A 67 -5.12 -31.04 3.01
C PRO A 67 -5.99 -31.86 3.97
N PHE A 68 -7.24 -31.41 4.17
CA PHE A 68 -8.20 -32.18 4.93
C PHE A 68 -8.58 -33.47 4.19
N SER A 69 -8.92 -34.48 4.98
CA SER A 69 -9.43 -35.78 4.53
C SER A 69 -10.31 -36.37 5.62
N GLN A 70 -10.82 -37.58 5.37
CA GLN A 70 -11.72 -38.31 6.26
C GLN A 70 -11.09 -39.61 6.79
N SER A 71 -9.75 -39.66 6.87
CA SER A 71 -9.01 -40.90 7.21
C SER A 71 -9.13 -41.33 8.69
N GLY A 72 -9.63 -40.47 9.57
CA GLY A 72 -9.66 -40.68 11.01
C GLY A 72 -8.29 -40.52 11.71
N GLN A 73 -7.22 -40.31 10.95
CA GLN A 73 -5.86 -40.25 11.46
C GLN A 73 -5.44 -38.85 11.90
N TYR A 74 -4.38 -38.81 12.71
CA TYR A 74 -3.60 -37.62 12.93
C TYR A 74 -2.67 -37.35 11.76
N VAL A 75 -2.44 -36.08 11.44
CA VAL A 75 -1.54 -35.68 10.36
C VAL A 75 -0.51 -34.70 10.91
N HIS A 76 0.74 -34.93 10.49
CA HIS A 76 1.88 -34.12 10.87
C HIS A 76 1.86 -32.75 10.17
N ASP A 77 1.97 -31.67 10.94
CA ASP A 77 2.21 -30.32 10.43
C ASP A 77 2.98 -29.50 11.47
N ASP A 78 4.23 -29.15 11.18
CA ASP A 78 5.10 -28.35 12.05
C ASP A 78 4.92 -26.84 11.84
N GLN A 79 4.13 -26.43 10.85
CA GLN A 79 3.82 -25.04 10.53
C GLN A 79 2.37 -24.68 10.89
N ALA A 80 1.60 -25.62 11.45
CA ALA A 80 0.24 -25.36 11.90
C ALA A 80 0.23 -24.41 13.10
N PHE A 81 -0.78 -23.55 13.14
CA PHE A 81 -1.03 -22.68 14.28
C PHE A 81 -2.51 -22.38 14.41
N LEU A 82 -2.95 -22.15 15.63
CA LEU A 82 -4.25 -21.54 15.90
C LEU A 82 -4.11 -20.03 16.01
N PHE A 83 -5.21 -19.30 15.84
CA PHE A 83 -5.22 -17.86 16.00
C PHE A 83 -6.54 -17.35 16.58
N THR A 84 -6.47 -16.16 17.18
CA THR A 84 -7.62 -15.31 17.47
C THR A 84 -7.27 -13.85 17.17
N PHE A 85 -8.29 -13.02 17.01
CA PHE A 85 -8.11 -11.58 16.85
C PHE A 85 -8.40 -10.85 18.16
N LYS A 86 -7.42 -10.06 18.62
CA LYS A 86 -7.61 -9.05 19.66
C LYS A 86 -7.61 -7.68 18.97
N GLN A 87 -8.81 -7.14 18.76
CA GLN A 87 -9.02 -6.02 17.83
C GLN A 87 -8.58 -6.43 16.40
N GLU A 88 -7.58 -5.77 15.82
CA GLU A 88 -7.03 -6.08 14.49
C GLU A 88 -5.73 -6.91 14.55
N ASN A 89 -5.21 -7.16 15.76
CA ASN A 89 -3.98 -7.91 15.94
C ASN A 89 -4.25 -9.41 15.99
N LEU A 90 -3.54 -10.17 15.14
CA LEU A 90 -3.58 -11.62 15.13
C LEU A 90 -2.69 -12.17 16.24
N LEU A 91 -3.30 -12.85 17.21
CA LEU A 91 -2.58 -13.63 18.21
C LEU A 91 -2.42 -15.06 17.68
N LYS A 92 -1.19 -15.56 17.62
CA LYS A 92 -0.87 -16.90 17.11
C LYS A 92 -0.49 -17.85 18.25
N TYR A 93 -0.99 -19.08 18.16
CA TYR A 93 -0.65 -20.18 19.05
C TYR A 93 -0.07 -21.32 18.19
N PRO A 94 1.26 -21.42 18.08
CA PRO A 94 1.92 -22.48 17.30
C PRO A 94 1.59 -23.87 17.84
N VAL A 95 1.63 -24.86 16.96
CA VAL A 95 1.54 -26.28 17.33
C VAL A 95 2.70 -26.69 18.25
N THR A 96 2.40 -27.41 19.32
CA THR A 96 3.38 -27.98 20.26
C THR A 96 3.65 -29.46 20.01
N GLY A 97 2.71 -30.16 19.37
CA GLY A 97 2.85 -31.57 18.97
C GLY A 97 2.63 -31.76 17.47
N PRO A 98 3.64 -31.50 16.62
CA PRO A 98 3.50 -31.52 15.15
C PRO A 98 2.89 -32.80 14.59
N ALA A 99 3.22 -33.98 15.14
CA ALA A 99 2.69 -35.27 14.71
C ALA A 99 1.15 -35.40 14.84
N ASN A 100 0.54 -34.58 15.69
CA ASN A 100 -0.89 -34.56 15.98
C ASN A 100 -1.51 -33.19 15.66
N ALA A 101 -0.92 -32.44 14.73
CA ALA A 101 -1.33 -31.06 14.45
C ALA A 101 -2.78 -30.95 13.94
N VAL A 102 -3.24 -31.92 13.15
CA VAL A 102 -4.58 -31.95 12.55
C VAL A 102 -5.17 -33.36 12.70
N ARG A 103 -6.47 -33.46 12.95
CA ARG A 103 -7.20 -34.72 13.03
C ARG A 103 -8.25 -34.82 11.92
N MET A 104 -8.26 -35.93 11.19
CA MET A 104 -9.08 -36.09 9.98
C MET A 104 -10.46 -36.70 10.29
N ILE A 105 -11.39 -35.90 10.85
CA ILE A 105 -12.68 -36.37 11.36
C ILE A 105 -13.83 -36.13 10.39
N ALA A 106 -14.42 -37.22 9.86
CA ALA A 106 -15.49 -37.16 8.85
C ALA A 106 -16.79 -36.43 9.26
N ASN A 107 -17.12 -36.42 10.56
CA ASN A 107 -18.33 -35.75 11.05
C ASN A 107 -18.04 -34.38 11.69
N SER A 108 -16.92 -33.75 11.36
CA SER A 108 -16.59 -32.41 11.85
C SER A 108 -16.10 -31.54 10.70
N GLY A 109 -16.05 -30.23 10.95
CA GLY A 109 -15.31 -29.32 10.08
C GLY A 109 -13.79 -29.41 10.34
N PRO A 110 -13.06 -28.29 10.16
CA PRO A 110 -11.65 -28.19 10.50
C PRO A 110 -11.37 -28.61 11.95
N TYR A 111 -10.46 -29.56 12.13
CA TYR A 111 -10.13 -30.14 13.44
C TYR A 111 -8.61 -30.13 13.66
N PHE A 112 -8.16 -29.24 14.54
CA PHE A 112 -6.76 -29.03 14.88
C PHE A 112 -6.39 -29.81 16.14
N GLY A 113 -5.61 -30.87 15.92
CA GLY A 113 -5.29 -31.92 16.90
C GLY A 113 -6.54 -32.45 17.60
N ASP A 114 -6.45 -32.70 18.90
CA ASP A 114 -7.59 -32.87 19.80
C ASP A 114 -7.80 -31.63 20.67
N THR A 115 -7.68 -30.45 20.06
CA THR A 115 -7.69 -29.18 20.80
C THR A 115 -8.74 -28.20 20.33
N LEU A 116 -8.89 -27.96 19.03
CA LEU A 116 -9.91 -27.04 18.51
C LEU A 116 -10.58 -27.64 17.28
N ALA A 117 -11.92 -27.77 17.31
CA ALA A 117 -12.69 -28.16 16.13
C ALA A 117 -13.81 -27.16 15.85
N LEU A 118 -13.95 -26.78 14.58
CA LEU A 118 -15.09 -26.00 14.09
C LEU A 118 -16.12 -26.95 13.47
N VAL A 119 -17.40 -26.60 13.57
CA VAL A 119 -18.51 -27.44 13.09
C VAL A 119 -18.45 -28.85 13.69
N ASN A 120 -18.25 -28.93 15.02
CA ASN A 120 -17.99 -30.21 15.68
C ASN A 120 -19.23 -31.12 15.69
N GLY A 121 -19.06 -32.38 15.29
CA GLY A 121 -20.14 -33.36 15.27
C GLY A 121 -21.27 -33.00 14.29
N GLY A 122 -20.98 -32.20 13.26
CA GLY A 122 -21.96 -31.71 12.29
C GLY A 122 -22.96 -30.74 12.91
N GLN A 123 -22.52 -29.96 13.89
CA GLN A 123 -23.33 -28.93 14.56
C GLN A 123 -22.61 -27.58 14.51
N ALA A 124 -23.37 -26.50 14.66
CA ALA A 124 -22.84 -25.14 14.81
C ALA A 124 -22.21 -24.93 16.21
N LYS A 125 -21.20 -25.74 16.53
CA LYS A 125 -20.50 -25.77 17.81
C LYS A 125 -18.99 -25.89 17.62
N VAL A 126 -18.27 -25.38 18.60
CA VAL A 126 -16.83 -25.50 18.73
C VAL A 126 -16.51 -26.55 19.78
N TYR A 127 -15.56 -27.43 19.46
CA TYR A 127 -14.85 -28.22 20.46
C TYR A 127 -13.59 -27.46 20.88
N SER A 128 -13.34 -27.32 22.18
CA SER A 128 -12.18 -26.62 22.72
C SER A 128 -11.61 -27.36 23.93
N ASN A 129 -10.33 -27.74 23.84
CA ASN A 129 -9.57 -28.42 24.88
C ASN A 129 -8.07 -28.04 24.79
N PRO A 130 -7.70 -26.80 25.17
CA PRO A 130 -6.33 -26.33 25.09
C PRO A 130 -5.40 -27.11 26.04
N GLY A 131 -4.15 -27.29 25.63
CA GLY A 131 -3.08 -27.85 26.47
C GLY A 131 -2.19 -28.86 25.74
N ASN A 132 -2.78 -29.90 25.14
CA ASN A 132 -2.02 -31.03 24.58
C ASN A 132 -1.15 -30.63 23.37
N TYR A 133 -1.78 -30.17 22.28
CA TYR A 133 -1.11 -29.91 21.00
C TYR A 133 -1.10 -28.43 20.60
N TYR A 134 -1.96 -27.64 21.23
CA TYR A 134 -1.96 -26.19 21.15
C TYR A 134 -2.30 -25.64 22.53
N ASN A 135 -1.58 -24.61 22.95
CA ASN A 135 -1.78 -23.97 24.25
C ASN A 135 -2.32 -22.56 24.06
N PHE A 136 -3.52 -22.29 24.58
CA PHE A 136 -4.15 -20.98 24.55
C PHE A 136 -5.12 -20.83 25.74
N ASN A 137 -5.44 -19.59 26.09
CA ASN A 137 -6.49 -19.29 27.05
C ASN A 137 -7.87 -19.28 26.34
N ALA A 138 -8.82 -20.11 26.79
CA ALA A 138 -10.13 -20.24 26.15
C ALA A 138 -10.97 -18.94 26.16
N ALA A 139 -10.82 -18.11 27.19
CA ALA A 139 -11.48 -16.80 27.25
C ALA A 139 -10.88 -15.80 26.24
N GLU A 140 -9.57 -15.89 25.97
CA GLU A 140 -8.91 -15.07 24.95
C GLU A 140 -9.20 -15.57 23.53
N MET A 141 -9.19 -16.89 23.32
CA MET A 141 -9.43 -17.49 22.02
C MET A 141 -10.85 -17.21 21.51
N HIS A 142 -11.86 -17.49 22.34
CA HIS A 142 -13.26 -17.52 21.91
C HIS A 142 -14.24 -17.05 23.01
N GLY A 143 -13.78 -16.32 24.03
CA GLY A 143 -14.66 -15.76 25.07
C GLY A 143 -15.39 -16.79 25.93
N ASN A 144 -14.92 -18.05 25.96
CA ASN A 144 -15.65 -19.21 26.50
C ASN A 144 -17.02 -19.47 25.82
N ASP A 145 -17.31 -18.84 24.69
CA ASP A 145 -18.52 -19.05 23.90
C ASP A 145 -18.23 -20.04 22.76
N LEU A 146 -18.70 -21.26 22.96
CA LEU A 146 -18.51 -22.38 22.04
C LEU A 146 -19.63 -22.50 20.99
N ASN A 147 -20.59 -21.58 20.99
CA ASN A 147 -21.63 -21.55 19.96
C ASN A 147 -21.08 -20.87 18.71
N LEU A 148 -21.13 -21.57 17.58
CA LEU A 148 -20.58 -21.09 16.33
C LEU A 148 -21.68 -20.40 15.53
N THR A 149 -21.51 -19.13 15.20
CA THR A 149 -22.43 -18.38 14.33
C THR A 149 -22.05 -18.49 12.86
N GLU A 150 -20.77 -18.76 12.57
CA GLU A 150 -20.28 -18.99 11.22
C GLU A 150 -18.98 -19.81 11.23
N CYS A 151 -18.73 -20.56 10.16
CA CYS A 151 -17.43 -21.14 9.84
C CYS A 151 -17.08 -20.89 8.38
N GLU A 152 -15.90 -20.32 8.15
CA GLU A 152 -15.33 -20.10 6.82
C GLU A 152 -14.00 -20.85 6.68
N VAL A 153 -13.79 -21.47 5.52
CA VAL A 153 -12.53 -22.13 5.20
C VAL A 153 -12.02 -21.58 3.87
N TYR A 154 -10.77 -21.17 3.87
CA TYR A 154 -10.09 -20.53 2.76
C TYR A 154 -8.93 -21.40 2.31
N GLN A 155 -8.79 -21.56 1.00
CA GLN A 155 -7.55 -22.02 0.39
C GLN A 155 -6.53 -20.88 0.42
N VAL A 156 -5.31 -21.20 0.82
CA VAL A 156 -4.18 -20.29 0.73
C VAL A 156 -3.54 -20.50 -0.64
N GLU A 157 -3.70 -19.53 -1.53
CA GLU A 157 -3.09 -19.55 -2.87
C GLU A 157 -1.85 -18.66 -2.87
N ALA A 158 -0.70 -19.23 -3.25
CA ALA A 158 0.48 -18.42 -3.53
C ALA A 158 0.25 -17.54 -4.76
N PHE A 159 0.79 -16.32 -4.72
CA PHE A 159 0.86 -15.48 -5.90
C PHE A 159 1.69 -16.17 -6.99
N LYS A 160 1.10 -16.33 -8.19
CA LYS A 160 1.81 -16.87 -9.35
C LYS A 160 2.44 -15.72 -10.09
N GLU A 161 3.76 -15.74 -10.21
CA GLU A 161 4.50 -14.70 -10.89
C GLU A 161 4.40 -14.84 -12.41
N PHE A 162 4.40 -13.71 -13.09
CA PHE A 162 4.33 -13.69 -14.54
C PHE A 162 5.68 -14.01 -15.15
N GLU A 163 5.69 -14.93 -16.13
CA GLU A 163 6.90 -15.22 -16.91
C GLU A 163 7.40 -13.97 -17.66
N THR A 164 6.45 -13.23 -18.25
CA THR A 164 6.69 -11.97 -18.95
C THR A 164 6.16 -10.79 -18.13
N PRO A 165 6.90 -9.66 -18.06
CA PRO A 165 6.46 -8.55 -17.25
C PRO A 165 5.22 -7.87 -17.85
N TRP A 166 4.21 -7.54 -17.04
CA TRP A 166 2.98 -6.90 -17.54
C TRP A 166 3.19 -5.43 -17.96
N ARG A 167 4.33 -4.84 -17.57
CA ARG A 167 4.85 -3.60 -18.15
C ARG A 167 6.30 -3.83 -18.56
N PRO A 168 6.64 -3.66 -19.84
CA PRO A 168 8.00 -3.87 -20.29
C PRO A 168 8.93 -2.83 -19.67
N MET A 169 10.10 -3.28 -19.24
CA MET A 169 11.14 -2.42 -18.66
C MET A 169 12.51 -2.92 -19.07
N ILE A 170 13.38 -1.97 -19.45
CA ILE A 170 14.75 -2.23 -19.89
C ILE A 170 15.67 -1.88 -18.72
N TRP A 171 16.39 -2.89 -18.22
CA TRP A 171 17.26 -2.81 -17.03
C TRP A 171 18.73 -2.68 -17.42
N GLU A 172 19.04 -1.67 -18.24
CA GLU A 172 20.37 -1.48 -18.81
C GLU A 172 20.96 -0.12 -18.39
N THR A 173 22.26 -0.09 -18.12
CA THR A 173 22.98 1.14 -17.76
C THR A 173 22.89 2.20 -18.85
N GLU A 174 22.88 1.82 -20.13
CA GLU A 174 22.70 2.77 -21.24
C GLU A 174 21.32 3.44 -21.18
N LYS A 175 20.27 2.66 -20.87
CA LYS A 175 18.91 3.20 -20.69
C LYS A 175 18.88 4.19 -19.53
N ARG A 176 19.48 3.85 -18.39
CA ARG A 176 19.62 4.75 -17.23
C ARG A 176 20.28 6.08 -17.63
N THR A 177 21.42 6.03 -18.31
CA THR A 177 22.15 7.23 -18.75
C THR A 177 21.32 8.07 -19.70
N LYS A 178 20.66 7.45 -20.71
CA LYS A 178 19.76 8.16 -21.64
C LYS A 178 18.61 8.85 -20.90
N MET A 179 18.03 8.22 -19.88
CA MET A 179 16.98 8.82 -19.06
C MET A 179 17.49 10.03 -18.28
N MET A 180 18.66 9.92 -17.63
CA MET A 180 19.28 11.05 -16.93
C MET A 180 19.54 12.23 -17.88
N GLU A 181 20.10 11.98 -19.06
CA GLU A 181 20.34 13.03 -20.07
C GLU A 181 19.03 13.65 -20.56
N SER A 182 17.99 12.85 -20.83
CA SER A 182 16.68 13.36 -21.25
C SER A 182 16.06 14.31 -20.22
N ILE A 183 16.23 14.03 -18.92
CA ILE A 183 15.74 14.89 -17.84
C ILE A 183 16.58 16.18 -17.76
N LYS A 184 17.89 16.12 -17.99
CA LYS A 184 18.77 17.29 -17.95
C LYS A 184 18.48 18.28 -19.08
N VAL A 185 18.15 17.79 -20.27
CA VAL A 185 17.90 18.62 -21.47
C VAL A 185 16.43 19.00 -21.64
N TYR A 186 15.52 18.41 -20.86
CA TYR A 186 14.11 18.76 -20.89
C TYR A 186 13.92 20.25 -20.59
N SER A 187 12.99 20.87 -21.31
CA SER A 187 12.54 22.23 -21.08
C SER A 187 11.01 22.24 -21.18
N PRO A 188 10.29 22.87 -20.23
CA PRO A 188 8.86 23.10 -20.37
C PRO A 188 8.53 23.82 -21.68
N THR A 189 7.39 23.48 -22.27
CA THR A 189 6.89 24.11 -23.51
C THR A 189 6.59 25.60 -23.30
N LEU A 190 6.18 25.99 -22.09
CA LEU A 190 5.90 27.36 -21.72
C LEU A 190 7.18 28.10 -21.27
N SER A 191 7.67 29.04 -22.08
CA SER A 191 8.92 29.79 -21.84
C SER A 191 8.98 30.58 -20.52
N SER A 192 7.83 30.90 -19.93
CA SER A 192 7.75 31.58 -18.63
C SER A 192 8.07 30.68 -17.43
N VAL A 193 8.21 29.36 -17.66
CA VAL A 193 8.50 28.36 -16.63
C VAL A 193 9.80 27.63 -16.98
N SER A 194 10.84 27.85 -16.18
CA SER A 194 12.14 27.16 -16.36
C SER A 194 12.26 25.87 -15.56
N GLN A 195 11.47 25.73 -14.49
CA GLN A 195 11.38 24.52 -13.68
C GLN A 195 9.92 24.27 -13.33
N LEU A 196 9.41 23.10 -13.67
CA LEU A 196 8.06 22.70 -13.26
C LEU A 196 8.06 22.25 -11.80
N ARG A 197 6.91 22.35 -11.15
CA ARG A 197 6.72 22.01 -9.74
C ARG A 197 5.78 20.83 -9.59
N VAL A 198 6.26 19.78 -8.94
CA VAL A 198 5.46 18.60 -8.59
C VAL A 198 5.19 18.58 -7.09
N LEU A 199 3.93 18.52 -6.70
CA LEU A 199 3.54 18.41 -5.29
C LEU A 199 3.44 16.96 -4.86
N LEU A 200 4.20 16.58 -3.83
CA LEU A 200 4.14 15.25 -3.22
C LEU A 200 3.11 15.27 -2.08
N ILE A 201 2.03 14.51 -2.22
CA ILE A 201 0.96 14.42 -1.21
C ILE A 201 0.84 12.97 -0.75
N GLY A 202 0.68 12.72 0.54
CA GLY A 202 0.47 11.35 1.00
C GLY A 202 0.56 11.21 2.52
N PRO A 203 0.21 10.02 3.04
CA PRO A 203 0.19 9.75 4.48
C PRO A 203 1.56 9.92 5.14
N VAL A 204 1.57 10.02 6.47
CA VAL A 204 2.80 9.95 7.27
C VAL A 204 3.50 8.61 7.01
N GLY A 205 4.83 8.66 6.82
CA GLY A 205 5.64 7.47 6.56
C GLY A 205 5.52 6.86 5.15
N ALA A 206 4.75 7.47 4.23
CA ALA A 206 4.62 6.99 2.86
C ALA A 206 5.88 7.18 2.00
N GLY A 207 6.87 7.94 2.47
CA GLY A 207 8.16 8.11 1.76
C GLY A 207 8.24 9.32 0.82
N LYS A 208 7.51 10.41 1.08
CA LYS A 208 7.59 11.66 0.29
C LYS A 208 9.00 12.28 0.31
N SER A 209 9.51 12.55 1.51
CA SER A 209 10.86 13.11 1.71
C SER A 209 11.95 12.14 1.25
N SER A 210 11.77 10.84 1.49
CA SER A 210 12.67 9.79 1.01
C SER A 210 12.72 9.72 -0.52
N PHE A 211 11.60 9.92 -1.20
CA PHE A 211 11.56 9.98 -2.66
C PHE A 211 12.40 11.14 -3.18
N PHE A 212 12.25 12.35 -2.63
CA PHE A 212 13.11 13.47 -3.00
C PHE A 212 14.60 13.15 -2.79
N ASN A 213 14.96 12.63 -1.60
CA ASN A 213 16.33 12.26 -1.28
C ASN A 213 16.87 11.24 -2.29
N SER A 214 16.05 10.27 -2.70
CA SER A 214 16.42 9.25 -3.69
C SER A 214 16.72 9.88 -5.04
N ILE A 215 15.84 10.74 -5.56
CA ILE A 215 16.06 11.46 -6.82
C ILE A 215 17.34 12.30 -6.75
N ASN A 216 17.51 13.06 -5.67
CA ASN A 216 18.69 13.87 -5.46
C ASN A 216 19.98 13.01 -5.41
N SER A 217 19.89 11.81 -4.84
CA SER A 217 20.99 10.86 -4.79
C SER A 217 21.39 10.37 -6.19
N VAL A 218 20.42 9.99 -7.04
CA VAL A 218 20.67 9.57 -8.43
C VAL A 218 21.47 10.62 -9.20
N PHE A 219 21.08 11.89 -9.10
CA PHE A 219 21.75 12.97 -9.82
C PHE A 219 23.04 13.45 -9.16
N ARG A 220 23.23 13.24 -7.85
CA ARG A 220 24.49 13.53 -7.15
C ARG A 220 25.53 12.42 -7.28
N GLY A 221 25.11 11.20 -7.60
CA GLY A 221 25.98 10.03 -7.74
C GLY A 221 26.33 9.33 -6.42
N HIS A 222 25.64 9.64 -5.33
CA HIS A 222 25.78 8.97 -4.03
C HIS A 222 24.52 9.20 -3.19
N VAL A 223 24.25 8.33 -2.21
CA VAL A 223 23.09 8.46 -1.32
C VAL A 223 23.19 9.74 -0.49
N THR A 224 22.07 10.48 -0.39
CA THR A 224 21.98 11.75 0.32
C THR A 224 20.70 11.86 1.15
N SER A 225 20.74 12.63 2.24
CA SER A 225 19.59 12.90 3.10
C SER A 225 19.47 14.40 3.37
N GLN A 226 18.91 15.13 2.40
CA GLN A 226 18.73 16.58 2.49
C GLN A 226 17.34 16.95 3.05
N ALA A 227 16.30 16.21 2.69
CA ALA A 227 15.00 16.30 3.35
C ALA A 227 14.99 15.41 4.60
N ILE A 228 14.35 15.87 5.67
CA ILE A 228 14.22 15.11 6.91
C ILE A 228 13.30 13.91 6.63
N ALA A 229 13.87 12.72 6.60
CA ALA A 229 13.16 11.46 6.41
C ALA A 229 13.41 10.54 7.62
N GLY A 230 12.38 9.82 8.04
CA GLY A 230 12.44 8.90 9.17
C GLY A 230 11.07 8.30 9.51
N SER A 231 11.05 7.38 10.48
CA SER A 231 9.82 6.76 10.99
C SER A 231 9.41 7.42 12.30
N SER A 232 8.21 7.98 12.34
CA SER A 232 7.58 8.56 13.52
C SER A 232 6.07 8.34 13.43
N THR A 233 5.38 8.37 14.57
CA THR A 233 3.92 8.32 14.63
C THR A 233 3.26 9.58 14.06
N SER A 234 3.95 10.72 14.14
CA SER A 234 3.54 12.01 13.58
C SER A 234 4.46 12.46 12.45
N SER A 235 4.00 13.43 11.65
CA SER A 235 4.78 14.01 10.56
C SER A 235 6.11 14.62 11.04
N LEU A 236 7.24 14.12 10.52
CA LEU A 236 8.55 14.75 10.71
C LEU A 236 8.70 16.04 9.90
N THR A 237 8.15 16.04 8.69
CA THR A 237 8.08 17.23 7.84
C THR A 237 6.92 18.10 8.33
N THR A 238 7.23 19.19 9.01
CA THR A 238 6.23 20.16 9.50
C THR A 238 6.20 21.44 8.67
N GLN A 239 7.14 21.59 7.72
CA GLN A 239 7.21 22.72 6.80
C GLN A 239 6.88 22.30 5.38
N PHE A 240 6.25 23.19 4.63
CA PHE A 240 6.23 23.11 3.17
C PHE A 240 7.63 23.41 2.64
N ARG A 241 8.18 22.48 1.83
CA ARG A 241 9.55 22.57 1.32
C ARG A 241 9.56 22.39 -0.19
N THR A 242 10.26 23.27 -0.88
CA THR A 242 10.47 23.19 -2.33
C THR A 242 11.93 22.85 -2.59
N TYR A 243 12.17 21.68 -3.16
CA TYR A 243 13.52 21.18 -3.39
C TYR A 243 13.86 21.19 -4.88
N SER A 244 14.90 21.95 -5.21
CA SER A 244 15.50 21.96 -6.55
C SER A 244 16.58 20.89 -6.63
N VAL A 245 16.46 19.97 -7.59
CA VAL A 245 17.47 18.94 -7.86
C VAL A 245 18.54 19.51 -8.80
N ARG A 246 19.80 19.13 -8.61
CA ARG A 246 20.92 19.61 -9.45
C ARG A 246 21.58 18.46 -10.20
N ALA A 247 22.05 18.71 -11.41
CA ALA A 247 22.83 17.77 -12.20
C ALA A 247 24.27 17.64 -11.64
N GLY A 248 24.44 16.85 -10.58
CA GLY A 248 25.71 16.68 -9.89
C GLY A 248 26.00 17.75 -8.84
N ARG A 249 27.14 17.60 -8.13
CA ARG A 249 27.58 18.57 -7.11
C ARG A 249 27.89 19.91 -7.75
N GLY A 250 27.16 20.96 -7.36
CA GLY A 250 27.33 22.31 -7.90
C GLY A 250 26.82 22.50 -9.34
N GLY A 251 26.20 21.48 -9.94
CA GLY A 251 25.70 21.54 -11.30
C GLY A 251 24.48 22.46 -11.47
N LYS A 252 24.04 22.60 -12.73
CA LYS A 252 22.84 23.36 -13.08
C LYS A 252 21.59 22.73 -12.44
N PRO A 253 20.60 23.55 -12.02
CA PRO A 253 19.29 23.04 -11.62
C PRO A 253 18.66 22.22 -12.75
N LEU A 254 18.05 21.10 -12.39
CA LEU A 254 17.19 20.32 -13.29
C LEU A 254 15.86 21.05 -13.50
N PRO A 255 15.14 20.78 -14.60
CA PRO A 255 13.89 21.45 -14.93
C PRO A 255 12.68 21.03 -14.06
N ILE A 256 12.93 20.47 -12.86
CA ILE A 256 11.93 19.98 -11.93
C ILE A 256 12.25 20.42 -10.49
N ILE A 257 11.21 20.84 -9.79
CA ILE A 257 11.19 21.11 -8.35
C ILE A 257 10.21 20.13 -7.72
N LEU A 258 10.67 19.40 -6.70
CA LEU A 258 9.83 18.53 -5.90
C LEU A 258 9.40 19.30 -4.65
N CYS A 259 8.09 19.47 -4.50
CA CYS A 259 7.48 20.15 -3.38
C CYS A 259 7.03 19.10 -2.36
N ASP A 260 7.70 19.04 -1.22
CA ASP A 260 7.41 18.12 -0.12
C ASP A 260 6.49 18.78 0.92
N THR A 261 5.61 17.98 1.51
CA THR A 261 4.59 18.44 2.45
C THR A 261 4.57 17.63 3.72
N MET A 262 3.96 18.21 4.76
CA MET A 262 3.50 17.46 5.92
C MET A 262 2.58 16.31 5.50
N GLY A 263 2.60 15.22 6.27
CA GLY A 263 1.83 14.03 5.98
C GLY A 263 0.33 14.22 6.21
N LEU A 264 -0.46 13.42 5.51
CA LEU A 264 -1.88 13.27 5.83
C LEU A 264 -2.04 12.32 7.02
N GLU A 265 -2.93 12.68 7.92
CA GLU A 265 -3.30 11.91 9.11
C GLU A 265 -4.82 11.77 9.18
N GLU A 266 -5.29 10.74 9.88
CA GLU A 266 -6.72 10.37 9.96
C GLU A 266 -7.53 11.28 10.87
N ASN A 267 -6.90 11.83 11.92
CA ASN A 267 -7.59 12.62 12.94
C ASN A 267 -7.88 14.03 12.43
N THR A 268 -9.08 14.53 12.72
CA THR A 268 -9.46 15.91 12.43
C THR A 268 -8.51 16.88 13.15
N GLY A 269 -7.96 17.87 12.43
CA GLY A 269 -6.95 18.78 12.98
C GLY A 269 -5.54 18.17 13.10
N ALA A 270 -5.29 17.01 12.48
CA ALA A 270 -3.96 16.41 12.37
C ALA A 270 -3.51 16.30 10.90
N GLY A 271 -2.20 16.38 10.69
CA GLY A 271 -1.59 16.43 9.36
C GLY A 271 -1.95 17.71 8.59
N ILE A 272 -1.58 17.75 7.30
CA ILE A 272 -1.84 18.92 6.45
C ILE A 272 -3.35 19.13 6.22
N ASP A 273 -3.78 20.40 6.26
CA ASP A 273 -5.15 20.81 5.94
C ASP A 273 -5.40 20.87 4.43
N ILE A 274 -6.64 20.61 3.99
CA ILE A 274 -6.98 20.59 2.56
C ILE A 274 -6.90 21.99 1.95
N ASP A 275 -7.26 23.05 2.69
CA ASP A 275 -7.20 24.41 2.19
C ASP A 275 -5.75 24.90 2.05
N ASP A 276 -4.85 24.43 2.92
CA ASP A 276 -3.41 24.63 2.73
C ASP A 276 -2.92 23.97 1.44
N ILE A 277 -3.37 22.75 1.13
CA ILE A 277 -3.06 22.11 -0.15
C ILE A 277 -3.55 22.96 -1.31
N VAL A 278 -4.79 23.48 -1.25
CA VAL A 278 -5.32 24.37 -2.30
C VAL A 278 -4.47 25.63 -2.47
N ASN A 279 -4.01 26.21 -1.36
CA ASN A 279 -3.12 27.38 -1.39
C ASN A 279 -1.75 27.04 -1.99
N ILE A 280 -1.20 25.85 -1.73
CA ILE A 280 0.04 25.36 -2.35
C ILE A 280 -0.16 25.17 -3.85
N LEU A 281 -1.25 24.51 -4.26
CA LEU A 281 -1.56 24.27 -5.68
C LEU A 281 -1.61 25.59 -6.47
N LYS A 282 -2.17 26.64 -5.86
CA LYS A 282 -2.26 27.99 -6.44
C LYS A 282 -0.96 28.78 -6.38
N GLY A 283 0.07 28.31 -5.66
CA GLY A 283 1.38 28.96 -5.56
C GLY A 283 1.47 30.08 -4.52
N HIS A 284 0.52 30.11 -3.57
CA HIS A 284 0.45 31.14 -2.53
C HIS A 284 1.46 30.93 -1.39
N LEU A 285 1.91 29.69 -1.16
CA LEU A 285 2.84 29.37 -0.07
C LEU A 285 4.30 29.61 -0.49
N PRO A 286 5.09 30.36 0.30
CA PRO A 286 6.53 30.44 0.11
C PRO A 286 7.23 29.17 0.60
N ASP A 287 8.46 28.95 0.13
CA ASP A 287 9.32 27.89 0.67
C ASP A 287 9.58 28.08 2.17
N CYS A 288 9.77 26.97 2.89
CA CYS A 288 9.96 26.93 4.34
C CYS A 288 8.75 27.38 5.18
N TYR A 289 7.55 27.49 4.60
CA TYR A 289 6.35 27.84 5.36
C TYR A 289 6.02 26.76 6.40
N GLN A 290 5.83 27.16 7.66
CA GLN A 290 5.46 26.27 8.75
C GLN A 290 3.97 25.93 8.67
N LEU A 291 3.65 24.67 8.37
CA LEU A 291 2.26 24.22 8.27
C LEU A 291 1.67 24.06 9.68
N ASN A 292 0.44 24.54 9.86
CA ASN A 292 -0.30 24.44 11.11
C ASN A 292 -1.51 23.52 10.91
N PRO A 293 -1.54 22.32 11.53
CA PRO A 293 -2.67 21.40 11.42
C PRO A 293 -4.02 21.96 11.87
N SER A 294 -4.01 22.98 12.74
CA SER A 294 -5.21 23.52 13.38
C SER A 294 -5.82 24.72 12.65
N VAL A 295 -5.04 25.43 11.82
CA VAL A 295 -5.49 26.67 11.17
C VAL A 295 -4.84 26.78 9.79
N ALA A 296 -5.66 26.75 8.74
CA ALA A 296 -5.21 26.98 7.38
C ALA A 296 -4.67 28.41 7.18
N LEU A 297 -3.71 28.54 6.26
CA LEU A 297 -3.11 29.80 5.86
C LEU A 297 -4.17 30.81 5.38
N GLN A 298 -4.19 31.98 6.02
CA GLN A 298 -5.01 33.12 5.64
C GLN A 298 -4.24 34.07 4.70
N SER A 299 -4.95 34.84 3.87
CA SER A 299 -4.35 35.78 2.90
C SER A 299 -3.54 36.91 3.54
N GLU A 300 -3.76 37.17 4.83
CA GLU A 300 -3.10 38.21 5.62
C GLU A 300 -1.81 37.72 6.28
N ALA A 301 -1.51 36.42 6.21
CA ALA A 301 -0.34 35.85 6.84
C ALA A 301 0.98 36.35 6.23
N LEU A 302 1.99 36.52 7.07
CA LEU A 302 3.32 36.97 6.66
C LEU A 302 3.94 35.98 5.65
N GLY A 303 4.33 36.48 4.49
CA GLY A 303 4.91 35.68 3.40
C GLY A 303 3.88 35.10 2.42
N TYR A 304 2.58 35.30 2.62
CA TYR A 304 1.55 34.91 1.66
C TYR A 304 1.75 35.60 0.31
N ARG A 305 1.90 34.82 -0.76
CA ARG A 305 2.05 35.36 -2.11
C ARG A 305 0.69 35.68 -2.69
N LYS A 306 0.32 36.97 -2.67
CA LYS A 306 -0.99 37.46 -3.16
C LYS A 306 -1.24 37.16 -4.64
N PHE A 307 -0.23 37.34 -5.50
CA PHE A 307 -0.35 37.20 -6.95
C PHE A 307 0.69 36.22 -7.50
N PRO A 308 0.44 34.90 -7.38
CA PRO A 308 1.36 33.88 -7.88
C PRO A 308 1.40 33.85 -9.41
N GLN A 309 2.61 33.73 -9.96
CA GLN A 309 2.82 33.52 -11.40
C GLN A 309 2.67 32.04 -11.76
N ILE A 310 2.65 31.70 -13.05
CA ILE A 310 2.53 30.28 -13.48
C ILE A 310 3.68 29.45 -12.90
N LYS A 311 4.92 29.95 -12.92
CA LYS A 311 6.10 29.29 -12.31
C LYS A 311 5.98 28.99 -10.81
N ASP A 312 5.06 29.67 -10.13
CA ASP A 312 4.82 29.53 -8.70
C ASP A 312 3.78 28.45 -8.39
N LYS A 313 2.94 28.09 -9.37
CA LYS A 313 1.87 27.09 -9.23
C LYS A 313 2.42 25.67 -9.29
N ILE A 314 1.61 24.73 -8.83
CA ILE A 314 1.88 23.30 -9.01
C ILE A 314 1.41 22.88 -10.40
N HIS A 315 2.26 22.14 -11.09
CA HIS A 315 2.05 21.71 -12.48
C HIS A 315 1.68 20.22 -12.57
N CYS A 316 1.96 19.44 -11.52
CA CYS A 316 1.58 18.03 -11.39
C CYS A 316 1.47 17.67 -9.91
N VAL A 317 0.53 16.79 -9.57
CA VAL A 317 0.42 16.21 -8.22
C VAL A 317 0.82 14.74 -8.26
N ALA A 318 1.66 14.32 -7.33
CA ALA A 318 2.04 12.93 -7.13
C ALA A 318 1.58 12.44 -5.75
N TYR A 319 0.60 11.54 -5.73
CA TYR A 319 0.18 10.87 -4.50
C TYR A 319 1.18 9.79 -4.13
N VAL A 320 1.82 9.91 -2.98
CA VAL A 320 2.81 8.95 -2.47
C VAL A 320 2.12 8.00 -1.50
N ILE A 321 2.08 6.72 -1.86
CA ILE A 321 1.34 5.68 -1.15
C ILE A 321 2.27 4.51 -0.85
N ASP A 322 2.28 4.09 0.40
CA ASP A 322 3.01 2.92 0.89
C ASP A 322 2.33 1.62 0.39
N ALA A 323 3.05 0.80 -0.40
CA ALA A 323 2.55 -0.45 -0.95
C ALA A 323 2.05 -1.42 0.13
N CYS A 324 2.68 -1.44 1.31
CA CYS A 324 2.27 -2.28 2.44
C CYS A 324 0.91 -1.86 3.02
N LYS A 325 0.54 -0.58 2.83
CA LYS A 325 -0.65 0.03 3.45
C LYS A 325 -1.83 0.21 2.51
N VAL A 326 -1.69 0.01 1.20
CA VAL A 326 -2.75 0.23 0.19
C VAL A 326 -4.08 -0.41 0.61
N SER A 327 -4.10 -1.72 0.86
CA SER A 327 -5.36 -2.42 1.14
C SER A 327 -5.82 -2.36 2.62
N ILE A 328 -5.02 -1.75 3.51
CA ILE A 328 -5.43 -1.38 4.89
C ILE A 328 -5.59 0.14 5.04
N MET A 329 -5.75 0.88 3.93
CA MET A 329 -5.95 2.32 4.00
C MET A 329 -7.24 2.61 4.78
N PRO A 330 -7.16 3.41 5.86
CA PRO A 330 -8.31 3.81 6.65
C PRO A 330 -9.32 4.60 5.80
N ALA A 331 -10.62 4.37 6.03
CA ALA A 331 -11.69 5.02 5.26
C ALA A 331 -11.60 6.56 5.29
N LYS A 332 -11.33 7.14 6.48
CA LYS A 332 -11.16 8.60 6.63
C LYS A 332 -10.00 9.17 5.81
N LEU A 333 -8.91 8.40 5.69
CA LEU A 333 -7.76 8.81 4.89
C LEU A 333 -8.06 8.73 3.40
N GLU A 334 -8.79 7.69 2.99
CA GLU A 334 -9.28 7.53 1.62
C GLU A 334 -10.22 8.68 1.22
N GLU A 335 -11.17 9.05 2.09
CA GLU A 335 -12.06 10.22 1.91
C GLU A 335 -11.26 11.53 1.78
N LYS A 336 -10.22 11.72 2.60
CA LYS A 336 -9.35 12.92 2.55
C LYS A 336 -8.58 12.99 1.23
N LEU A 337 -8.01 11.87 0.78
CA LEU A 337 -7.33 11.77 -0.52
C LEU A 337 -8.30 12.03 -1.68
N GLU A 338 -9.52 11.50 -1.59
CA GLU A 338 -10.55 11.74 -2.60
C GLU A 338 -10.97 13.21 -2.66
N ALA A 339 -11.13 13.88 -1.51
CA ALA A 339 -11.45 15.30 -1.44
C ALA A 339 -10.35 16.16 -2.08
N ILE A 340 -9.07 15.85 -1.80
CA ILE A 340 -7.93 16.52 -2.44
C ILE A 340 -7.98 16.29 -3.95
N ARG A 341 -8.14 15.05 -4.40
CA ARG A 341 -8.22 14.70 -5.83
C ARG A 341 -9.32 15.46 -6.55
N ARG A 342 -10.50 15.61 -5.94
CA ARG A 342 -11.60 16.41 -6.50
C ARG A 342 -11.20 17.87 -6.71
N LYS A 343 -10.52 18.49 -5.75
CA LYS A 343 -10.00 19.87 -5.90
C LYS A 343 -8.96 19.98 -7.01
N VAL A 344 -8.02 19.03 -7.07
CA VAL A 344 -6.96 18.99 -8.08
C VAL A 344 -7.55 18.82 -9.49
N ASN A 345 -8.57 17.97 -9.65
CA ASN A 345 -9.31 17.80 -10.92
C ASN A 345 -10.00 19.09 -11.36
N ILE A 346 -10.68 19.81 -10.46
CA ILE A 346 -11.33 21.10 -10.77
C ILE A 346 -10.31 22.13 -11.29
N MET A 347 -9.07 22.07 -10.79
CA MET A 347 -7.99 22.94 -11.22
C MET A 347 -7.33 22.50 -12.55
N GLY A 348 -7.71 21.36 -13.11
CA GLY A 348 -7.09 20.80 -14.32
C GLY A 348 -5.63 20.40 -14.12
N ILE A 349 -5.22 20.09 -12.88
CA ILE A 349 -3.83 19.72 -12.61
C ILE A 349 -3.70 18.20 -12.79
N PRO A 350 -2.75 17.72 -13.62
CA PRO A 350 -2.55 16.30 -13.86
C PRO A 350 -2.01 15.59 -12.62
N GLN A 351 -2.38 14.32 -12.46
CA GLN A 351 -2.18 13.56 -11.23
C GLN A 351 -1.63 12.16 -11.51
N LEU A 352 -0.65 11.73 -10.71
CA LEU A 352 -0.12 10.37 -10.73
C LEU A 352 0.06 9.82 -9.32
N VAL A 353 0.32 8.52 -9.20
CA VAL A 353 0.54 7.84 -7.93
C VAL A 353 1.93 7.22 -7.92
N LEU A 354 2.71 7.54 -6.90
CA LEU A 354 3.95 6.84 -6.57
C LEU A 354 3.64 5.79 -5.52
N MET A 355 3.75 4.52 -5.90
CA MET A 355 3.59 3.41 -4.95
C MET A 355 4.97 3.01 -4.44
N THR A 356 5.31 3.42 -3.22
CA THR A 356 6.63 3.23 -2.58
C THR A 356 6.69 1.94 -1.79
N LYS A 357 7.89 1.54 -1.33
CA LYS A 357 8.14 0.37 -0.46
C LYS A 357 7.66 -0.96 -1.06
N VAL A 358 7.80 -1.07 -2.36
CA VAL A 358 7.40 -2.27 -3.12
C VAL A 358 8.26 -3.48 -2.79
N ASP A 359 9.50 -3.23 -2.39
CA ASP A 359 10.47 -4.18 -1.86
C ASP A 359 10.06 -4.69 -0.47
N GLU A 360 9.65 -3.80 0.44
CA GLU A 360 9.11 -4.22 1.75
C GLU A 360 7.80 -5.02 1.59
N ALA A 361 6.97 -4.63 0.63
CA ALA A 361 5.66 -5.25 0.40
C ALA A 361 5.75 -6.65 -0.25
N CYS A 362 6.81 -6.93 -1.00
CA CYS A 362 6.94 -8.15 -1.79
C CYS A 362 8.35 -8.74 -1.74
N PRO A 363 8.56 -9.88 -1.05
CA PRO A 363 9.86 -10.55 -0.99
C PRO A 363 10.45 -10.89 -2.37
N PHE A 364 9.63 -11.23 -3.36
CA PHE A 364 10.07 -11.51 -4.73
C PHE A 364 10.69 -10.28 -5.41
N VAL A 365 10.23 -9.07 -5.04
CA VAL A 365 10.77 -7.79 -5.49
C VAL A 365 11.95 -7.33 -4.63
N SER A 366 11.92 -7.61 -3.33
CA SER A 366 13.05 -7.38 -2.42
C SER A 366 14.32 -8.12 -2.87
N GLN A 367 14.17 -9.39 -3.28
CA GLN A 367 15.28 -10.21 -3.76
C GLN A 367 15.90 -9.67 -5.06
N ASP A 368 15.06 -9.18 -5.98
CA ASP A 368 15.50 -8.55 -7.22
C ASP A 368 14.44 -7.55 -7.70
N ILE A 369 14.77 -6.26 -7.64
CA ILE A 369 13.86 -5.18 -8.00
C ILE A 369 13.36 -5.28 -9.45
N ARG A 370 14.09 -6.00 -10.32
CA ARG A 370 13.68 -6.24 -11.72
C ARG A 370 12.40 -7.09 -11.83
N ASN A 371 12.02 -7.78 -10.75
CA ASN A 371 10.79 -8.55 -10.66
C ASN A 371 9.55 -7.70 -10.37
N ILE A 372 9.68 -6.38 -10.19
CA ILE A 372 8.56 -5.48 -9.86
C ILE A 372 7.37 -5.61 -10.81
N TYR A 373 7.62 -5.82 -12.11
CA TYR A 373 6.59 -6.01 -13.13
C TYR A 373 6.35 -7.49 -13.49
N LYS A 374 6.91 -8.43 -12.74
CA LYS A 374 6.60 -9.86 -12.78
C LYS A 374 5.80 -10.31 -11.55
N SER A 375 5.84 -9.53 -10.46
CA SER A 375 5.08 -9.79 -9.23
C SER A 375 3.56 -9.58 -9.37
N SER A 376 2.79 -10.66 -9.42
CA SER A 376 1.32 -10.58 -9.41
C SER A 376 0.77 -9.83 -8.20
N TYR A 377 1.43 -9.94 -7.04
CA TYR A 377 1.10 -9.17 -5.85
C TYR A 377 1.21 -7.65 -6.06
N ILE A 378 2.33 -7.17 -6.64
CA ILE A 378 2.49 -5.74 -6.94
C ILE A 378 1.41 -5.27 -7.93
N LYS A 379 1.07 -6.08 -8.94
CA LYS A 379 -0.01 -5.76 -9.88
C LYS A 379 -1.35 -5.60 -9.18
N GLU A 380 -1.70 -6.51 -8.26
CA GLU A 380 -2.93 -6.41 -7.46
C GLU A 380 -2.91 -5.18 -6.55
N MET A 381 -1.79 -4.86 -5.91
CA MET A 381 -1.67 -3.65 -5.08
C MET A 381 -1.86 -2.37 -5.90
N MET A 382 -1.32 -2.33 -7.13
CA MET A 382 -1.57 -1.21 -8.03
C MET A 382 -3.04 -1.14 -8.46
N GLN A 383 -3.71 -2.26 -8.71
CA GLN A 383 -5.14 -2.29 -9.05
C GLN A 383 -6.01 -1.80 -7.88
N GLU A 384 -5.70 -2.20 -6.65
CA GLU A 384 -6.38 -1.71 -5.45
C GLU A 384 -6.14 -0.21 -5.26
N ALA A 385 -4.90 0.27 -5.40
CA ALA A 385 -4.59 1.70 -5.31
C ALA A 385 -5.33 2.51 -6.39
N SER A 386 -5.44 1.96 -7.61
CA SER A 386 -6.22 2.54 -8.71
C SER A 386 -7.69 2.69 -8.36
N ALA A 387 -8.30 1.63 -7.80
CA ALA A 387 -9.69 1.63 -7.38
C ALA A 387 -9.97 2.66 -6.27
N ARG A 388 -9.14 2.68 -5.22
CA ARG A 388 -9.32 3.57 -4.06
C ARG A 388 -9.10 5.04 -4.38
N LEU A 389 -8.05 5.34 -5.16
CA LEU A 389 -7.73 6.72 -5.51
C LEU A 389 -8.53 7.20 -6.73
N GLY A 390 -9.25 6.33 -7.43
CA GLY A 390 -10.00 6.70 -8.62
C GLY A 390 -9.10 7.26 -9.73
N VAL A 391 -7.97 6.61 -9.98
CA VAL A 391 -7.02 6.96 -11.05
C VAL A 391 -6.78 5.75 -11.95
N PRO A 392 -6.52 5.93 -13.26
CA PRO A 392 -6.17 4.83 -14.14
C PRO A 392 -4.90 4.09 -13.67
N LEU A 393 -4.85 2.78 -13.89
CA LEU A 393 -3.67 1.97 -13.54
C LEU A 393 -2.39 2.53 -14.18
N SER A 394 -2.48 3.06 -15.40
CA SER A 394 -1.37 3.69 -16.15
C SER A 394 -0.73 4.88 -15.42
N CYS A 395 -1.45 5.54 -14.52
CA CYS A 395 -0.95 6.67 -13.72
C CYS A 395 -0.22 6.24 -12.45
N ILE A 396 -0.15 4.94 -12.16
CA ILE A 396 0.52 4.40 -10.97
C ILE A 396 1.91 3.92 -11.34
N VAL A 397 2.93 4.49 -10.69
CA VAL A 397 4.34 4.16 -10.88
C VAL A 397 4.89 3.57 -9.58
N PRO A 398 5.20 2.26 -9.56
CA PRO A 398 5.82 1.63 -8.40
C PRO A 398 7.31 1.99 -8.34
N VAL A 399 7.81 2.36 -7.15
CA VAL A 399 9.21 2.80 -6.95
C VAL A 399 9.79 2.22 -5.66
N LYS A 400 11.10 2.00 -5.64
CA LYS A 400 11.90 1.80 -4.43
C LYS A 400 12.70 3.07 -4.16
N ASN A 401 12.60 3.59 -2.95
CA ASN A 401 13.42 4.72 -2.49
C ASN A 401 14.70 4.17 -1.86
N TYR A 402 15.78 4.95 -1.93
CA TYR A 402 16.96 4.69 -1.10
C TYR A 402 16.64 5.07 0.34
N SER A 403 16.70 4.09 1.23
CA SER A 403 16.40 4.28 2.66
C SER A 403 17.32 3.50 3.59
N GLU A 404 17.87 2.37 3.13
CA GLU A 404 18.80 1.54 3.91
C GLU A 404 20.18 1.44 3.25
N GLU A 405 20.25 1.74 1.95
CA GLU A 405 21.46 1.60 1.15
C GLU A 405 22.42 2.77 1.33
N LEU A 406 23.71 2.47 1.26
CA LEU A 406 24.78 3.46 1.26
C LEU A 406 25.24 3.83 -0.16
N GLU A 407 24.99 2.93 -1.12
CA GLU A 407 25.41 3.05 -2.51
C GLU A 407 24.20 2.99 -3.45
N LEU A 408 24.37 3.56 -4.65
CA LEU A 408 23.32 3.55 -5.67
C LEU A 408 23.23 2.19 -6.38
N ASP A 409 22.00 1.78 -6.66
CA ASP A 409 21.69 0.62 -7.50
C ASP A 409 21.13 1.09 -8.86
N PRO A 410 21.74 0.71 -10.00
CA PRO A 410 21.29 1.15 -11.31
C PRO A 410 19.83 0.78 -11.65
N ASN A 411 19.30 -0.32 -11.12
CA ASN A 411 17.92 -0.73 -11.38
C ASN A 411 16.94 0.14 -10.59
N CYS A 412 17.24 0.43 -9.32
CA CYS A 412 16.49 1.37 -8.50
C CYS A 412 16.46 2.76 -9.15
N ASP A 413 17.61 3.21 -9.68
CA ASP A 413 17.69 4.47 -10.43
C ASP A 413 16.75 4.49 -11.64
N ILE A 414 16.66 3.40 -12.41
CA ILE A 414 15.76 3.34 -13.58
C ILE A 414 14.29 3.50 -13.15
N LEU A 415 13.86 2.92 -12.02
CA LEU A 415 12.49 3.12 -11.50
C LEU A 415 12.23 4.57 -11.10
N LEU A 416 13.16 5.15 -10.34
CA LEU A 416 13.11 6.53 -9.89
C LEU A 416 13.10 7.53 -11.05
N LEU A 417 13.96 7.32 -12.04
CA LEU A 417 14.01 8.13 -13.27
C LEU A 417 12.74 7.95 -14.11
N THR A 418 12.14 6.76 -14.11
CA THR A 418 10.86 6.52 -14.80
C THR A 418 9.76 7.36 -14.17
N ALA A 419 9.70 7.43 -12.84
CA ALA A 419 8.75 8.29 -12.13
C ALA A 419 8.92 9.77 -12.50
N ILE A 420 10.16 10.28 -12.56
CA ILE A 420 10.42 11.66 -12.97
C ILE A 420 10.01 11.91 -14.42
N ILE A 421 10.34 11.01 -15.35
CA ILE A 421 9.92 11.15 -16.75
C ILE A 421 8.39 11.19 -16.88
N GLN A 422 7.66 10.38 -16.10
CA GLN A 422 6.19 10.44 -16.10
C GLN A 422 5.67 11.76 -15.52
N MET A 423 6.29 12.29 -14.46
CA MET A 423 5.95 13.62 -13.93
C MET A 423 6.14 14.72 -14.99
N LEU A 424 7.25 14.69 -15.72
CA LEU A 424 7.53 15.66 -16.80
C LEU A 424 6.45 15.58 -17.88
N ARG A 425 6.16 14.37 -18.39
CA ARG A 425 5.11 14.14 -19.39
C ARG A 425 3.72 14.57 -18.94
N PHE A 426 3.39 14.36 -17.66
CA PHE A 426 2.11 14.80 -17.13
C PHE A 426 2.06 16.33 -17.04
N ALA A 427 3.15 16.98 -16.63
CA ALA A 427 3.23 18.43 -16.61
C ALA A 427 3.15 19.05 -18.02
N ASP A 428 3.65 18.39 -19.07
CA ASP A 428 3.44 18.83 -20.46
C ASP A 428 1.95 18.99 -20.78
N ASN A 429 1.12 18.01 -20.41
CA ASN A 429 -0.34 18.10 -20.60
C ASN A 429 -0.94 19.36 -19.91
N TYR A 430 -0.41 19.75 -18.74
CA TYR A 430 -0.85 20.97 -18.06
C TYR A 430 -0.48 22.22 -18.85
N PHE A 431 0.72 22.27 -19.42
CA PHE A 431 1.16 23.41 -20.23
C PHE A 431 0.42 23.50 -21.57
N ASP A 432 0.10 22.37 -22.18
CA ASP A 432 -0.69 22.30 -23.42
C ASP A 432 -2.10 22.84 -23.18
N GLU A 433 -2.79 22.38 -22.13
CA GLU A 433 -4.12 22.91 -21.75
C GLU A 433 -4.09 24.41 -21.45
N LEU A 434 -3.05 24.89 -20.78
CA LEU A 434 -2.91 26.33 -20.52
C LEU A 434 -2.73 27.11 -21.81
N SER A 435 -1.90 26.61 -22.73
CA SER A 435 -1.63 27.25 -24.01
C SER A 435 -2.90 27.35 -24.85
N ASP A 436 -3.69 26.27 -24.93
CA ASP A 436 -4.98 26.24 -25.62
C ASP A 436 -5.98 27.24 -25.03
N ARG A 437 -6.02 27.39 -23.70
CA ARG A 437 -6.87 28.39 -23.04
C ARG A 437 -6.45 29.82 -23.39
N PHE A 438 -5.16 30.11 -23.43
CA PHE A 438 -4.67 31.43 -23.83
C PHE A 438 -4.99 31.75 -25.29
N SER A 439 -4.82 30.80 -26.21
CA SER A 439 -5.17 30.95 -27.63
C SER A 439 -6.67 31.19 -27.85
N ASN A 440 -7.53 30.52 -27.08
CA ASN A 440 -8.99 30.68 -27.17
C ASN A 440 -9.51 32.02 -26.61
N ILE A 441 -8.74 32.68 -25.72
CA ILE A 441 -9.08 34.01 -25.21
C ILE A 441 -8.72 35.09 -26.24
N GLN A 442 -7.55 34.96 -26.89
CA GLN A 442 -7.09 35.91 -27.92
C GLN A 442 -7.92 35.90 -29.21
N THR A 443 -8.71 34.85 -29.45
CA THR A 443 -9.61 34.74 -30.62
C THR A 443 -11.02 35.30 -30.35
N LYS A 444 -11.31 35.70 -29.11
CA LYS A 444 -12.61 36.28 -28.70
C LYS A 444 -12.55 37.79 -28.43
N GLU A 445 -11.37 38.38 -28.52
CA GLU A 445 -11.13 39.84 -28.61
C GLU A 445 -10.97 40.23 -30.08
#